data_AF-A0A6N8SMD5-F1
#
_entry.id   AF-A0A6N8SMD5-F1
#
_cell.length_a   1.000
_cell.length_b   1.000
_cell.length_c   1.000
_cell.angle_alpha   90.00
_cell.angle_beta   90.00
_cell.angle_gamma   90.00
#
_symmetry.space_group_name_H-M   'P 1'
#
loop_
_entity.id
_entity.type
_entity.pdbx_description
1 polymer ?
#
loop_
_entity_poly.entity_id
_entity_poly.type
_entity_poly.pdbx_seq_one_letter_code
_entity_poly.pdbx_strand_id
1 'polypeptide(L)'
;MISYLTDLMQTTLMEYLELVFTAVSAPLGVLLKSVALIAVLFVALNHIMQFRPVNYSVYLMWGMRYMLIYTFALVWENFNGIYTLITEIPDHYAALLVKAVAGNFAAVTHRTDILDPGRITDQYTAMDEFSHALFWMAGDFFRDTSITNLGLTFKNIGLGILMGIIGGIWTAVATIIVMIAQIGFMMALSLAPLAICMLMMEQTRQYFEAWSRFVLSFLVIPLLLAALTSIVLFFASSLLVESNAGSNNKEAYLMFACVMVAAFVLLWKLPEMGQTISGSAIGAAGVGLGRAAASFAAKGGPGMAFRGAQRIRDGAQVANAARKAGASPGRVMWSTLNGMRQSAIARQNRRDDRLSGRTRGLGGSGGGGGGGSGDGGSSSSPQSPLPSPGSRVGLAGRVLRDGFRAAMAVREAGGSRGKMLRAALGGMGKSASVRRARRTEILEARKARAAESGGRAPRRKNSRGTSPEDYEN
;
A
#
# COMPACT_ATOMS: atom_id res chain seq x y z
N MET A 1 26.58 3.85 7.12
CA MET A 1 27.10 2.47 6.95
C MET A 1 26.02 1.58 6.37
N ILE A 2 24.82 1.59 6.95
CA ILE A 2 23.66 0.81 6.48
C ILE A 2 23.32 1.18 5.04
N SER A 3 23.22 2.47 4.72
CA SER A 3 22.99 2.97 3.36
C SER A 3 24.01 2.41 2.35
N TYR A 4 25.30 2.64 2.61
CA TYR A 4 26.40 2.14 1.77
C TYR A 4 26.35 0.62 1.54
N LEU A 5 26.14 -0.18 2.59
CA LEU A 5 26.04 -1.63 2.45
C LEU A 5 24.81 -2.04 1.63
N THR A 6 23.70 -1.32 1.78
CA THR A 6 22.46 -1.57 1.06
C THR A 6 22.63 -1.30 -0.43
N ASP A 7 23.28 -0.19 -0.82
CA ASP A 7 23.55 0.14 -2.23
C ASP A 7 24.50 -0.89 -2.87
N LEU A 8 25.55 -1.29 -2.15
CA LEU A 8 26.49 -2.32 -2.59
C LEU A 8 25.77 -3.66 -2.83
N MET A 9 24.89 -4.05 -1.90
CA MET A 9 24.11 -5.28 -2.04
C MET A 9 23.13 -5.21 -3.19
N GLN A 10 22.40 -4.11 -3.37
CA GLN A 10 21.44 -3.99 -4.47
C GLN A 10 22.13 -4.17 -5.82
N THR A 11 23.30 -3.55 -5.99
CA THR A 11 24.10 -3.66 -7.22
C THR A 11 24.56 -5.09 -7.45
N THR A 12 25.20 -5.71 -6.44
CA THR A 12 25.73 -7.08 -6.56
C THR A 12 24.64 -8.15 -6.69
N LEU A 13 23.51 -7.99 -5.99
CA LEU A 13 22.38 -8.92 -6.07
C LEU A 13 21.61 -8.79 -7.39
N MET A 14 21.61 -7.62 -8.03
CA MET A 14 21.05 -7.45 -9.37
C MET A 14 21.87 -8.24 -10.40
N GLU A 15 23.20 -8.14 -10.35
CA GLU A 15 24.09 -8.94 -11.21
C GLU A 15 23.89 -10.44 -11.01
N TYR A 16 23.78 -10.88 -9.74
CA TYR A 16 23.45 -12.26 -9.40
C TYR A 16 22.09 -12.68 -9.97
N LEU A 17 21.06 -11.85 -9.84
CA LEU A 17 19.71 -12.16 -10.31
C LEU A 17 19.69 -12.33 -11.83
N GLU A 18 20.36 -11.45 -12.58
CA GLU A 18 20.48 -11.56 -14.04
C GLU A 18 21.17 -12.86 -14.46
N LEU A 19 22.30 -13.17 -13.82
CA LEU A 19 23.05 -14.40 -14.06
C LEU A 19 22.19 -15.65 -13.85
N VAL A 20 21.47 -15.73 -12.72
CA VAL A 20 20.64 -16.89 -12.41
C VAL A 20 19.41 -16.94 -13.33
N PHE A 21 18.78 -15.81 -13.60
CA PHE A 21 17.61 -15.74 -14.46
C PHE A 21 17.92 -16.27 -15.86
N THR A 22 19.03 -15.81 -16.46
CA THR A 22 19.46 -16.24 -17.80
C THR A 22 19.87 -17.71 -17.84
N ALA A 23 20.55 -18.20 -16.79
CA ALA A 23 20.91 -19.60 -16.66
C ALA A 23 19.67 -20.52 -16.54
N VAL A 24 18.66 -20.10 -15.77
CA VAL A 24 17.42 -20.87 -15.56
C VAL A 24 16.48 -20.78 -16.76
N SER A 25 16.44 -19.65 -17.46
CA SER A 25 15.55 -19.46 -18.61
C SER A 25 15.96 -20.30 -19.81
N ALA A 26 17.26 -20.57 -20.02
CA ALA A 26 17.75 -21.37 -21.15
C ALA A 26 17.09 -22.77 -21.25
N PRO A 27 17.14 -23.64 -20.21
CA PRO A 27 16.48 -24.94 -20.27
C PRO A 27 14.94 -24.83 -20.28
N LEU A 28 14.36 -23.87 -19.57
CA LEU A 28 12.91 -23.63 -19.59
C LEU A 28 12.42 -23.25 -21.00
N GLY A 29 13.21 -22.49 -21.75
CA GLY A 29 12.91 -22.13 -23.14
C GLY A 29 12.87 -23.34 -24.07
N VAL A 30 13.78 -24.30 -23.89
CA VAL A 30 13.77 -25.55 -24.65
C VAL A 30 12.52 -26.37 -24.35
N LEU A 31 12.18 -26.51 -23.07
CA LEU A 31 10.97 -27.23 -22.62
C LEU A 31 9.69 -26.55 -23.12
N LEU A 32 9.61 -25.22 -23.06
CA LEU A 32 8.46 -24.47 -23.55
C LEU A 32 8.29 -24.62 -25.06
N LYS A 33 9.38 -24.57 -25.82
CA LYS A 33 9.34 -24.77 -27.28
C LYS A 33 8.89 -26.19 -27.64
N SER A 34 9.36 -27.22 -26.92
CA SER A 34 8.96 -28.60 -27.20
C SER A 34 7.49 -28.85 -26.86
N VAL A 35 7.01 -28.37 -25.70
CA VAL A 35 5.59 -28.44 -25.31
C VAL A 35 4.72 -27.67 -26.30
N ALA A 36 5.18 -26.51 -26.78
CA ALA A 36 4.43 -25.72 -27.75
C ALA A 36 4.32 -26.41 -29.10
N LEU A 37 5.39 -27.05 -29.58
CA LEU A 37 5.38 -27.83 -30.83
C LEU A 37 4.37 -28.98 -30.71
N ILE A 38 4.42 -29.73 -29.60
CA ILE A 38 3.47 -30.81 -29.32
C ILE A 38 2.05 -30.27 -29.28
N ALA A 39 1.80 -29.16 -28.57
CA ALA A 39 0.47 -28.57 -28.50
C ALA A 39 -0.06 -28.13 -29.87
N VAL A 40 0.77 -27.52 -30.72
CA VAL A 40 0.39 -27.14 -32.09
C VAL A 40 0.09 -28.38 -32.94
N LEU A 41 0.88 -29.46 -32.80
CA LEU A 41 0.60 -30.73 -33.46
C LEU A 41 -0.76 -31.30 -33.04
N PHE A 42 -1.08 -31.28 -31.74
CA PHE A 42 -2.38 -31.72 -31.23
C PHE A 42 -3.53 -30.84 -31.74
N VAL A 43 -3.34 -29.53 -31.83
CA VAL A 43 -4.33 -28.61 -32.41
C VAL A 43 -4.57 -28.91 -33.89
N ALA A 44 -3.51 -29.15 -34.67
CA ALA A 44 -3.60 -29.52 -36.07
C ALA A 44 -4.31 -30.88 -36.27
N LEU A 45 -3.96 -31.90 -35.48
CA LEU A 45 -4.62 -33.21 -35.51
C LEU A 45 -6.09 -33.12 -35.12
N ASN A 46 -6.42 -32.34 -34.08
CA ASN A 46 -7.82 -32.11 -33.72
C ASN A 46 -8.59 -31.36 -34.82
N HIS A 47 -7.92 -30.51 -35.60
CA HIS A 47 -8.54 -29.83 -36.72
C HIS A 47 -8.88 -30.79 -37.88
N ILE A 48 -7.98 -31.73 -38.20
CA ILE A 48 -8.18 -32.72 -39.26
C ILE A 48 -9.23 -33.77 -38.85
N MET A 49 -9.09 -34.33 -37.64
CA MET A 49 -9.90 -35.46 -37.17
C MET A 49 -11.24 -35.03 -36.56
N GLN A 50 -11.42 -33.73 -36.26
CA GLN A 50 -12.64 -33.16 -35.68
C GLN A 50 -13.17 -33.88 -34.42
N PHE A 51 -12.29 -34.44 -33.58
CA PHE A 51 -12.70 -35.13 -32.34
C PHE A 51 -13.52 -34.24 -31.38
N ARG A 52 -13.29 -32.93 -31.41
CA ARG A 52 -14.05 -31.92 -30.67
C ARG A 52 -14.30 -30.71 -31.57
N PRO A 53 -15.49 -30.06 -31.49
CA PRO A 53 -15.77 -28.84 -32.25
C PRO A 53 -14.69 -27.79 -32.02
N VAL A 54 -14.13 -27.31 -33.12
CA VAL A 54 -12.99 -26.39 -33.14
C VAL A 54 -13.45 -24.99 -32.77
N ASN A 55 -13.01 -24.52 -31.60
CA ASN A 55 -13.20 -23.14 -31.17
C ASN A 55 -11.89 -22.38 -31.36
N TYR A 56 -11.73 -21.69 -32.50
CA TYR A 56 -10.51 -20.92 -32.83
C TYR A 56 -10.11 -19.91 -31.75
N SER A 57 -11.09 -19.33 -31.04
CA SER A 57 -10.86 -18.41 -29.93
C SER A 57 -10.04 -19.04 -28.79
N VAL A 58 -10.24 -20.33 -28.50
CA VAL A 58 -9.53 -21.05 -27.43
C VAL A 58 -8.07 -21.27 -27.80
N TYR A 59 -7.79 -21.67 -29.05
CA TYR A 59 -6.42 -21.86 -29.53
C TYR A 59 -5.64 -20.55 -29.64
N LEU A 60 -6.30 -19.48 -30.09
CA LEU A 60 -5.70 -18.16 -30.14
C LEU A 60 -5.36 -17.66 -28.72
N MET A 61 -6.27 -17.80 -27.75
CA MET A 61 -6.00 -17.43 -26.36
C MET A 61 -4.84 -18.23 -25.77
N TRP A 62 -4.73 -19.52 -26.09
CA TRP A 62 -3.58 -20.33 -25.70
C TRP A 62 -2.27 -19.84 -26.33
N GLY A 63 -2.26 -19.52 -27.62
CA GLY A 63 -1.09 -18.97 -28.31
C GLY A 63 -0.65 -17.60 -27.77
N MET A 64 -1.61 -16.71 -27.48
CA MET A 64 -1.33 -15.41 -26.83
C MET A 64 -0.72 -15.60 -25.43
N ARG A 65 -1.25 -16.54 -24.65
CA ARG A 65 -0.69 -16.90 -23.34
C ARG A 65 0.74 -17.41 -23.48
N TYR A 66 1.01 -18.27 -24.47
CA TYR A 66 2.36 -18.77 -24.75
C TYR A 66 3.33 -17.63 -25.08
N MET A 67 2.95 -16.72 -25.99
CA MET A 67 3.78 -15.59 -26.39
C MET A 67 4.13 -14.69 -25.20
N LEU A 68 3.15 -14.35 -24.36
CA LEU A 68 3.38 -13.53 -23.16
C LEU A 68 4.35 -14.22 -22.20
N ILE A 69 4.17 -15.51 -21.94
CA ILE A 69 5.07 -16.26 -21.06
C ILE A 69 6.48 -16.31 -21.64
N TYR A 70 6.63 -16.57 -22.95
CA TYR A 70 7.93 -16.60 -23.60
C TYR A 70 8.68 -15.26 -23.47
N THR A 71 7.97 -14.14 -23.68
CA THR A 71 8.56 -12.79 -23.60
C THR A 71 8.97 -12.40 -22.19
N PHE A 72 8.16 -12.68 -21.16
CA PHE A 72 8.42 -12.22 -19.79
C PHE A 72 9.19 -13.23 -18.93
N ALA A 73 9.10 -14.53 -19.19
CA ALA A 73 9.77 -15.55 -18.39
C ALA A 73 11.21 -15.80 -18.84
N LEU A 74 11.53 -15.56 -20.12
CA LEU A 74 12.80 -16.01 -20.70
C LEU A 74 13.76 -14.88 -21.05
N VAL A 75 13.25 -13.66 -21.27
CA VAL A 75 14.06 -12.50 -21.65
C VAL A 75 14.26 -11.62 -20.44
N TRP A 76 15.52 -11.51 -19.99
CA TRP A 76 15.89 -10.69 -18.84
C TRP A 76 15.43 -9.24 -18.98
N GLU A 77 15.70 -8.60 -20.11
CA GLU A 77 15.34 -7.19 -20.36
C GLU A 77 13.86 -6.87 -20.09
N ASN A 78 12.96 -7.78 -20.46
CA ASN A 78 11.53 -7.60 -20.22
C ASN A 78 11.17 -7.81 -18.74
N PHE A 79 11.88 -8.71 -18.06
CA PHE A 79 11.70 -8.96 -16.63
C PHE A 79 12.31 -7.85 -15.78
N ASN A 80 13.42 -7.26 -16.19
CA ASN A 80 14.07 -6.14 -15.52
C ASN A 80 13.12 -4.93 -15.40
N GLY A 81 12.31 -4.67 -16.43
CA GLY A 81 11.25 -3.66 -16.37
C GLY A 81 10.18 -3.96 -15.29
N ILE A 82 9.89 -5.23 -15.02
CA ILE A 82 8.97 -5.62 -13.93
C ILE A 82 9.67 -5.49 -12.57
N TYR A 83 10.93 -5.92 -12.49
CA TYR A 83 11.76 -5.82 -11.29
C TYR A 83 11.84 -4.37 -10.81
N THR A 84 12.26 -3.44 -11.67
CA THR A 84 12.38 -2.01 -11.39
C THR A 84 11.04 -1.40 -10.94
N LEU A 85 9.93 -1.73 -11.62
CA LEU A 85 8.60 -1.27 -11.19
C LEU A 85 8.21 -1.76 -9.79
N ILE A 86 8.56 -3.01 -9.46
CA ILE A 86 8.24 -3.60 -8.16
C ILE A 86 9.11 -3.00 -7.06
N THR A 87 10.37 -2.64 -7.32
CA THR A 87 11.29 -2.11 -6.29
C THR A 87 11.22 -0.59 -6.15
N GLU A 88 11.25 0.16 -7.25
CA GLU A 88 11.33 1.63 -7.24
C GLU A 88 10.07 2.28 -6.65
N ILE A 89 8.88 1.75 -6.94
CA ILE A 89 7.63 2.34 -6.45
C ILE A 89 7.57 2.31 -4.91
N PRO A 90 7.76 1.14 -4.24
CA PRO A 90 7.90 1.09 -2.80
C PRO A 90 9.02 1.97 -2.25
N ASP A 91 10.19 1.99 -2.88
CA ASP A 91 11.35 2.74 -2.40
C ASP A 91 11.11 4.26 -2.44
N HIS A 92 10.49 4.76 -3.52
CA HIS A 92 10.08 6.16 -3.60
C HIS A 92 9.01 6.53 -2.57
N TYR A 93 8.05 5.63 -2.34
CA TYR A 93 7.05 5.84 -1.30
C TYR A 93 7.67 5.86 0.10
N ALA A 94 8.58 4.92 0.38
CA ALA A 94 9.34 4.84 1.62
C ALA A 94 10.15 6.12 1.87
N ALA A 95 10.90 6.58 0.88
CA ALA A 95 11.68 7.81 0.96
C ALA A 95 10.78 9.03 1.24
N LEU A 96 9.61 9.11 0.59
CA LEU A 96 8.67 10.20 0.79
C LEU A 96 8.10 10.23 2.22
N LEU A 97 7.81 9.07 2.82
CA LEU A 97 7.36 8.98 4.22
C LEU A 97 8.39 9.52 5.21
N VAL A 98 9.64 9.10 5.05
CA VAL A 98 10.74 9.51 5.94
C VAL A 98 11.05 11.00 5.73
N LYS A 99 11.14 11.45 4.48
CA LYS A 99 11.42 12.85 4.12
C LYS A 99 10.33 13.81 4.62
N ALA A 100 9.06 13.40 4.61
CA ALA A 100 7.98 14.24 5.15
C ALA A 100 8.16 14.52 6.65
N VAL A 101 8.62 13.53 7.41
CA VAL A 101 8.91 13.70 8.85
C VAL A 101 10.21 14.48 9.06
N ALA A 102 11.28 14.15 8.32
CA ALA A 102 12.56 14.84 8.40
C ALA A 102 12.41 16.35 8.10
N GLY A 103 11.60 16.71 7.10
CA GLY A 103 11.33 18.11 6.75
C GLY A 103 10.57 18.89 7.84
N ASN A 104 9.66 18.23 8.57
CA ASN A 104 8.99 18.85 9.72
C ASN A 104 10.00 19.13 10.84
N PHE A 105 10.83 18.15 11.18
CA PHE A 105 11.88 18.29 12.19
C PHE A 105 12.90 19.37 11.83
N ALA A 106 13.32 19.47 10.55
CA ALA A 106 14.27 20.48 10.08
C ALA A 106 13.82 21.93 10.35
N ALA A 107 12.50 22.16 10.38
CA ALA A 107 11.95 23.49 10.65
C ALA A 107 12.00 23.87 12.14
N VAL A 108 12.12 22.89 13.03
CA VAL A 108 11.99 23.06 14.48
C VAL A 108 13.33 22.97 15.20
N THR A 109 14.29 22.23 14.64
CA THR A 109 15.52 21.87 15.37
C THR A 109 16.73 22.69 14.96
N HIS A 110 17.49 23.12 15.95
CA HIS A 110 18.74 23.87 15.78
C HIS A 110 20.01 23.04 16.02
N ARG A 111 19.86 21.74 16.36
CA ARG A 111 20.95 20.81 16.70
C ARG A 111 21.14 19.74 15.62
N THR A 112 21.83 20.13 14.54
CA THR A 112 22.24 19.22 13.45
C THR A 112 23.47 18.38 13.80
N ASP A 113 24.11 18.65 14.94
CA ASP A 113 25.23 17.90 15.50
C ASP A 113 24.84 16.50 15.99
N ILE A 114 23.62 16.35 16.51
CA ILE A 114 23.13 15.07 17.04
C ILE A 114 22.41 14.26 15.96
N LEU A 115 21.43 14.88 15.30
CA LEU A 115 20.58 14.26 14.28
C LEU A 115 20.36 15.26 13.15
N ASP A 116 20.93 14.99 11.97
CA ASP A 116 20.90 15.94 10.86
C ASP A 116 19.78 15.60 9.85
N PRO A 117 18.71 16.41 9.75
CA PRO A 117 17.67 16.18 8.76
C PRO A 117 18.14 16.33 7.30
N GLY A 118 19.24 17.05 7.05
CA GLY A 118 19.78 17.25 5.70
C GLY A 118 20.38 15.96 5.10
N ARG A 119 20.78 15.02 5.96
CA ARG A 119 21.37 13.73 5.57
C ARG A 119 20.32 12.64 5.39
N ILE A 120 19.09 12.86 5.87
CA ILE A 120 18.00 11.90 5.82
C ILE A 120 17.24 12.06 4.50
N THR A 121 17.43 11.11 3.58
CA THR A 121 16.75 11.08 2.28
C THR A 121 15.77 9.91 2.16
N ASP A 122 16.08 8.81 2.84
CA ASP A 122 15.38 7.54 2.80
C ASP A 122 15.44 6.84 4.17
N GLN A 123 14.84 5.66 4.26
CA GLN A 123 14.83 4.87 5.48
C GLN A 123 16.23 4.42 5.93
N TYR A 124 17.13 4.11 4.99
CA TYR A 124 18.46 3.58 5.31
C TYR A 124 19.37 4.69 5.86
N THR A 125 19.33 5.88 5.26
CA THR A 125 20.01 7.08 5.78
C THR A 125 19.43 7.53 7.12
N ALA A 126 18.10 7.43 7.34
CA ALA A 126 17.52 7.69 8.66
C ALA A 126 18.07 6.76 9.74
N MET A 127 18.22 5.47 9.44
CA MET A 127 18.78 4.49 10.38
C MET A 127 20.27 4.74 10.66
N ASP A 128 21.02 5.19 9.65
CA ASP A 128 22.39 5.65 9.82
C ASP A 128 22.48 6.89 10.72
N GLU A 129 21.56 7.85 10.57
CA GLU A 129 21.51 9.05 11.41
C GLU A 129 21.13 8.74 12.87
N PHE A 130 20.23 7.78 13.11
CA PHE A 130 19.97 7.31 14.49
C PHE A 130 21.21 6.67 15.13
N SER A 131 21.97 5.94 14.33
CA SER A 131 23.22 5.32 14.76
C SER A 131 24.27 6.38 15.10
N HIS A 132 24.40 7.38 14.22
CA HIS A 132 25.25 8.54 14.45
C HIS A 132 24.86 9.26 15.74
N ALA A 133 23.57 9.52 15.97
CA ALA A 133 23.07 10.16 17.18
C ALA A 133 23.47 9.39 18.46
N LEU A 134 23.31 8.07 18.47
CA LEU A 134 23.69 7.22 19.62
C LEU A 134 25.20 7.25 19.89
N PHE A 135 26.02 7.17 18.85
CA PHE A 135 27.48 7.24 19.01
C PHE A 135 27.96 8.65 19.39
N TRP A 136 27.32 9.69 18.88
CA TRP A 136 27.60 11.06 19.27
C TRP A 136 27.29 11.29 20.75
N MET A 137 26.14 10.80 21.25
CA MET A 137 25.79 10.86 22.68
C MET A 137 26.77 10.07 23.55
N ALA A 138 27.21 8.88 23.08
CA ALA A 138 28.25 8.10 23.76
C ALA A 138 29.56 8.89 23.87
N GLY A 139 30.00 9.52 22.76
CA GLY A 139 31.19 10.35 22.72
C GLY A 139 31.10 11.58 23.64
N ASP A 140 29.93 12.21 23.72
CA ASP A 140 29.68 13.35 24.59
C ASP A 140 29.78 12.97 26.09
N PHE A 141 29.37 11.76 26.49
CA PHE A 141 29.62 11.26 27.84
C PHE A 141 31.11 11.09 28.15
N PHE A 142 31.92 10.61 27.20
CA PHE A 142 33.36 10.46 27.41
C PHE A 142 34.09 11.80 27.52
N ARG A 143 33.63 12.84 26.81
CA ARG A 143 34.23 14.19 26.83
C ARG A 143 34.18 14.87 28.19
N ASP A 144 33.16 14.62 29.00
CA ASP A 144 33.00 15.21 30.33
C ASP A 144 33.71 14.43 31.46
N THR A 145 34.69 13.62 31.08
CA THR A 145 35.50 12.87 32.05
C THR A 145 36.55 13.78 32.65
N SER A 146 36.47 14.03 33.97
CA SER A 146 37.47 14.83 34.70
C SER A 146 38.29 13.97 35.66
N ILE A 147 39.61 14.16 35.66
CA ILE A 147 40.55 13.47 36.56
C ILE A 147 40.30 13.86 38.03
N THR A 148 39.71 15.03 38.27
CA THR A 148 39.50 15.57 39.62
C THR A 148 38.29 14.97 40.35
N ASN A 149 37.36 14.31 39.64
CA ASN A 149 36.16 13.71 40.22
C ASN A 149 35.97 12.27 39.74
N LEU A 150 36.69 11.34 40.37
CA LEU A 150 36.68 9.92 40.02
C LEU A 150 35.26 9.32 39.97
N GLY A 151 34.38 9.68 40.92
CA GLY A 151 33.00 9.15 40.98
C GLY A 151 32.12 9.55 39.79
N LEU A 152 32.19 10.81 39.35
CA LEU A 152 31.45 11.29 38.18
C LEU A 152 32.03 10.73 36.88
N THR A 153 33.35 10.54 36.84
CA THR A 153 34.07 9.91 35.74
C THR A 153 33.65 8.46 35.51
N PHE A 154 33.57 7.63 36.57
CA PHE A 154 33.08 6.25 36.44
C PHE A 154 31.63 6.19 35.92
N LYS A 155 30.76 7.10 36.40
CA LYS A 155 29.37 7.21 35.91
C LYS A 155 29.32 7.57 34.43
N ASN A 156 30.05 8.60 34.01
CA ASN A 156 30.05 9.09 32.63
C ASN A 156 30.62 8.06 31.67
N ILE A 157 31.72 7.40 32.04
CA ILE A 157 32.29 6.29 31.26
C ILE A 157 31.29 5.14 31.13
N GLY A 158 30.64 4.74 32.24
CA GLY A 158 29.64 3.67 32.23
C GLY A 158 28.45 4.00 31.32
N LEU A 159 27.91 5.22 31.39
CA LEU A 159 26.81 5.67 30.53
C LEU A 159 27.24 5.80 29.07
N GLY A 160 28.45 6.31 28.80
CA GLY A 160 29.01 6.38 27.45
C GLY A 160 29.18 5.01 26.81
N ILE A 161 29.72 4.03 27.55
CA ILE A 161 29.83 2.64 27.09
C ILE A 161 28.43 2.05 26.84
N LEU A 162 27.48 2.26 27.75
CA LEU A 162 26.10 1.79 27.59
C LEU A 162 25.48 2.35 26.30
N MET A 163 25.62 3.65 26.03
CA MET A 163 25.13 4.27 24.80
C MET A 163 25.82 3.71 23.54
N GLY A 164 27.13 3.51 23.61
CA GLY A 164 27.90 2.89 22.53
C GLY A 164 27.43 1.47 22.22
N ILE A 165 27.13 0.66 23.25
CA ILE A 165 26.58 -0.69 23.09
C ILE A 165 25.20 -0.64 22.45
N ILE A 166 24.32 0.27 22.89
CA ILE A 166 22.98 0.43 22.29
C ILE A 166 23.10 0.82 20.81
N GLY A 167 23.99 1.77 20.48
CA GLY A 167 24.28 2.17 19.08
C GLY A 167 24.86 1.04 18.24
N GLY A 168 25.78 0.25 18.78
CA GLY A 168 26.36 -0.91 18.13
C GLY A 168 25.34 -2.03 17.87
N ILE A 169 24.48 -2.33 18.83
CA ILE A 169 23.42 -3.33 18.67
C ILE A 169 22.37 -2.84 17.66
N TRP A 170 21.97 -1.57 17.76
CA TRP A 170 21.04 -0.96 16.81
C TRP A 170 21.55 -1.07 15.37
N THR A 171 22.78 -0.61 15.11
CA THR A 171 23.40 -0.68 13.78
C THR A 171 23.48 -2.09 13.25
N ALA A 172 23.98 -3.03 14.07
CA ALA A 172 24.15 -4.41 13.66
C ALA A 172 22.82 -5.05 13.27
N VAL A 173 21.79 -4.92 14.12
CA VAL A 173 20.49 -5.55 13.87
C VAL A 173 19.73 -4.89 12.72
N ALA A 174 19.80 -3.56 12.63
CA ALA A 174 19.31 -2.83 11.47
C ALA A 174 19.89 -3.36 10.16
N THR A 175 21.21 -3.48 10.12
CA THR A 175 21.90 -3.98 8.93
C THR A 175 21.47 -5.41 8.62
N ILE A 176 21.45 -6.31 9.61
CA ILE A 176 21.06 -7.72 9.43
C ILE A 176 19.65 -7.86 8.86
N ILE A 177 18.68 -7.12 9.39
CA ILE A 177 17.28 -7.22 8.95
C ILE A 177 17.12 -6.72 7.52
N VAL A 178 17.78 -5.61 7.17
CA VAL A 178 17.79 -5.08 5.79
C VAL A 178 18.44 -6.09 4.84
N MET A 179 19.58 -6.66 5.23
CA MET A 179 20.28 -7.70 4.45
C MET A 179 19.38 -8.90 4.18
N ILE A 180 18.74 -9.44 5.21
CA ILE A 180 17.85 -10.61 5.06
C ILE A 180 16.69 -10.29 4.12
N ALA A 181 16.10 -9.09 4.22
CA ALA A 181 14.99 -8.68 3.35
C ALA A 181 15.40 -8.63 1.88
N GLN A 182 16.54 -8.02 1.57
CA GLN A 182 17.03 -7.89 0.19
C GLN A 182 17.49 -9.21 -0.41
N ILE A 183 18.27 -9.99 0.34
CA ILE A 183 18.73 -11.31 -0.09
C ILE A 183 17.52 -12.23 -0.30
N GLY A 184 16.56 -12.24 0.64
CA GLY A 184 15.34 -13.04 0.52
C GLY A 184 14.48 -12.64 -0.68
N PHE A 185 14.34 -11.34 -0.95
CA PHE A 185 13.63 -10.83 -2.12
C PHE A 185 14.27 -11.28 -3.43
N MET A 186 15.59 -11.13 -3.56
CA MET A 186 16.34 -11.51 -4.76
C MET A 186 16.33 -13.02 -4.98
N MET A 187 16.44 -13.81 -3.90
CA MET A 187 16.26 -15.26 -3.94
C MET A 187 14.84 -15.67 -4.37
N ALA A 188 13.81 -14.91 -3.99
CA ALA A 188 12.46 -15.18 -4.46
C ALA A 188 12.29 -14.85 -5.95
N LEU A 189 12.93 -13.79 -6.44
CA LEU A 189 12.89 -13.40 -7.84
C LEU A 189 13.73 -14.29 -8.77
N SER A 190 14.78 -14.93 -8.27
CA SER A 190 15.57 -15.87 -9.08
C SER A 190 14.73 -17.08 -9.54
N LEU A 191 13.65 -17.40 -8.82
CA LEU A 191 12.65 -18.41 -9.19
C LEU A 191 11.59 -17.90 -10.17
N ALA A 192 11.62 -16.62 -10.56
CA ALA A 192 10.59 -16.01 -11.40
C ALA A 192 10.41 -16.67 -12.77
N PRO A 193 11.46 -17.02 -13.55
CA PRO A 193 11.29 -17.72 -14.83
C PRO A 193 10.44 -18.97 -14.69
N LEU A 194 10.74 -19.79 -13.67
CA LEU A 194 10.03 -21.03 -13.39
C LEU A 194 8.59 -20.76 -12.99
N ALA A 195 8.37 -19.82 -12.07
CA ALA A 195 7.03 -19.48 -11.60
C ALA A 195 6.14 -18.94 -12.74
N ILE A 196 6.69 -18.08 -13.62
CA ILE A 196 5.95 -17.55 -14.77
C ILE A 196 5.69 -18.67 -15.79
N CYS A 197 6.62 -19.61 -16.00
CA CYS A 197 6.36 -20.78 -16.84
C CYS A 197 5.23 -21.66 -16.31
N MET A 198 5.06 -21.76 -14.98
CA MET A 198 3.93 -22.48 -14.37
C MET A 198 2.58 -21.83 -14.68
N LEU A 199 2.54 -20.58 -15.17
CA LEU A 199 1.32 -20.00 -15.72
C LEU A 199 0.96 -20.56 -17.09
N MET A 200 1.68 -21.52 -17.69
CA MET A 200 1.27 -22.11 -18.98
C MET A 200 0.10 -23.08 -18.84
N MET A 201 0.07 -23.86 -17.74
CA MET A 201 -0.98 -24.83 -17.48
C MET A 201 -1.91 -24.31 -16.39
N GLU A 202 -3.21 -24.62 -16.49
CA GLU A 202 -4.18 -24.22 -15.46
C GLU A 202 -3.93 -24.98 -14.14
N GLN A 203 -3.47 -26.23 -14.24
CA GLN A 203 -3.19 -27.09 -13.09
C GLN A 203 -2.01 -26.60 -12.23
N THR A 204 -1.02 -25.93 -12.84
CA THR A 204 0.18 -25.43 -12.15
C THR A 204 0.07 -23.98 -11.70
N ARG A 205 -1.04 -23.29 -11.99
CA ARG A 205 -1.26 -21.89 -11.63
C ARG A 205 -1.15 -21.63 -10.12
N GLN A 206 -1.53 -22.59 -9.29
CA GLN A 206 -1.43 -22.48 -7.83
C GLN A 206 0.01 -22.25 -7.35
N TYR A 207 1.02 -22.76 -8.08
CA TYR A 207 2.43 -22.57 -7.73
C TYR A 207 2.90 -21.14 -8.01
N PHE A 208 2.42 -20.53 -9.11
CA PHE A 208 2.64 -19.11 -9.36
C PHE A 208 2.00 -18.24 -8.28
N GLU A 209 0.79 -18.59 -7.85
CA GLU A 209 0.12 -17.86 -6.76
C GLU A 209 0.91 -17.97 -5.46
N ALA A 210 1.41 -19.16 -5.10
CA ALA A 210 2.26 -19.37 -3.93
C ALA A 210 3.57 -18.58 -4.03
N TRP A 211 4.25 -18.61 -5.18
CA TRP A 211 5.45 -17.82 -5.43
C TRP A 211 5.20 -16.32 -5.31
N SER A 212 4.09 -15.81 -5.85
CA SER A 212 3.75 -14.39 -5.75
C SER A 212 3.51 -13.94 -4.31
N ARG A 213 2.94 -14.80 -3.44
CA ARG A 213 2.86 -14.55 -1.98
C ARG A 213 4.25 -14.47 -1.37
N PHE A 214 5.11 -15.40 -1.75
CA PHE A 214 6.48 -15.45 -1.25
C PHE A 214 7.23 -14.15 -1.59
N VAL A 215 7.22 -13.71 -2.86
CA VAL A 215 7.81 -12.42 -3.28
C VAL A 215 7.20 -11.25 -2.51
N LEU A 216 5.86 -11.20 -2.40
CA LEU A 216 5.16 -10.12 -1.71
C LEU A 216 5.53 -10.03 -0.23
N SER A 217 5.83 -11.15 0.44
CA SER A 217 6.22 -11.15 1.85
C SER A 217 7.53 -10.43 2.10
N PHE A 218 8.48 -10.46 1.15
CA PHE A 218 9.71 -9.68 1.24
C PHE A 218 9.51 -8.24 0.79
N LEU A 219 8.68 -8.01 -0.22
CA LEU A 219 8.40 -6.67 -0.74
C LEU A 219 7.78 -5.73 0.32
N VAL A 220 6.98 -6.30 1.23
CA VAL A 220 6.33 -5.53 2.30
C VAL A 220 7.33 -5.10 3.38
N ILE A 221 8.45 -5.80 3.55
CA ILE A 221 9.41 -5.52 4.64
C ILE A 221 10.03 -4.11 4.52
N PRO A 222 10.60 -3.68 3.36
CA PRO A 222 11.08 -2.32 3.18
C PRO A 222 10.00 -1.25 3.42
N LEU A 223 8.74 -1.51 3.07
CA LEU A 223 7.65 -0.54 3.32
C LEU A 223 7.35 -0.38 4.80
N LEU A 224 7.34 -1.48 5.56
CA LEU A 224 7.16 -1.44 7.01
C LEU A 224 8.36 -0.80 7.71
N LEU A 225 9.57 -1.07 7.21
CA LEU A 225 10.79 -0.44 7.70
C LEU A 225 10.72 1.09 7.53
N ALA A 226 10.22 1.59 6.39
CA ALA A 226 10.08 3.01 6.14
C ALA A 226 9.05 3.67 7.08
N ALA A 227 7.92 2.99 7.30
CA ALA A 227 6.90 3.46 8.23
C ALA A 227 7.45 3.50 9.67
N LEU A 228 8.20 2.46 10.07
CA LEU A 228 8.84 2.38 11.38
C LEU A 228 9.88 3.49 11.56
N THR A 229 10.80 3.63 10.62
CA THR A 229 11.85 4.65 10.68
C THR A 229 11.26 6.06 10.70
N SER A 230 10.20 6.30 9.93
CA SER A 230 9.46 7.57 9.93
C SER A 230 8.80 7.87 11.28
N ILE A 231 8.09 6.92 11.91
CA ILE A 231 7.46 7.15 13.21
C ILE A 231 8.50 7.29 14.34
N VAL A 232 9.57 6.49 14.31
CA VAL A 232 10.68 6.60 15.27
C VAL A 232 11.38 7.94 15.09
N LEU A 233 11.61 8.38 13.84
CA LEU A 233 12.18 9.69 13.56
C LEU A 233 11.32 10.79 14.17
N PHE A 234 10.00 10.72 14.02
CA PHE A 234 9.07 11.71 14.57
C PHE A 234 9.12 11.80 16.10
N PHE A 235 9.13 10.66 16.80
CA PHE A 235 9.20 10.64 18.26
C PHE A 235 10.58 11.07 18.77
N ALA A 236 11.65 10.51 18.19
CA ALA A 236 13.02 10.77 18.58
C ALA A 236 13.37 12.27 18.38
N SER A 237 12.96 12.84 17.25
CA SER A 237 13.10 14.27 16.97
C SER A 237 12.34 15.16 17.97
N SER A 238 11.07 14.85 18.22
CA SER A 238 10.23 15.62 19.13
C SER A 238 10.81 15.64 20.54
N LEU A 239 11.33 14.49 21.01
CA LEU A 239 11.99 14.38 22.30
C LEU A 239 13.25 15.24 22.36
N LEU A 240 14.14 15.18 21.36
CA LEU A 240 15.38 15.97 21.35
C LEU A 240 15.10 17.48 21.46
N VAL A 241 14.03 17.96 20.81
CA VAL A 241 13.61 19.37 20.86
C VAL A 241 13.03 19.70 22.24
N GLU A 242 12.07 18.91 22.72
CA GLU A 242 11.34 19.22 23.95
C GLU A 242 12.21 19.13 25.20
N SER A 243 13.13 18.16 25.24
CA SER A 243 14.06 17.99 26.35
C SER A 243 15.29 18.90 26.26
N ASN A 244 15.43 19.70 25.20
CA ASN A 244 16.63 20.49 24.90
C ASN A 244 17.91 19.66 25.06
N ALA A 245 17.93 18.48 24.43
CA ALA A 245 19.02 17.52 24.55
C ALA A 245 20.33 18.12 24.02
N GLY A 246 21.40 17.96 24.79
CA GLY A 246 22.72 18.46 24.43
C GLY A 246 23.69 18.32 25.59
N SER A 247 24.95 18.75 25.39
CA SER A 247 26.03 18.51 26.36
C SER A 247 25.74 19.06 27.76
N ASN A 248 24.93 20.12 27.85
CA ASN A 248 24.50 20.70 29.14
C ASN A 248 23.35 19.92 29.81
N ASN A 249 22.58 19.11 29.07
CA ASN A 249 21.38 18.39 29.52
C ASN A 249 21.45 16.91 29.11
N LYS A 250 22.39 16.17 29.70
CA LYS A 250 22.69 14.78 29.31
C LYS A 250 21.63 13.76 29.72
N GLU A 251 20.76 14.10 30.67
CA GLU A 251 19.67 13.20 31.11
C GLU A 251 18.70 12.90 29.96
N ALA A 252 18.53 13.84 29.03
CA ALA A 252 17.73 13.67 27.83
C ALA A 252 18.24 12.54 26.91
N TYR A 253 19.53 12.22 26.93
CA TYR A 253 20.10 11.16 26.11
C TYR A 253 19.57 9.77 26.52
N LEU A 254 19.28 9.58 27.81
CA LEU A 254 18.69 8.32 28.29
C LEU A 254 17.27 8.14 27.74
N MET A 255 16.48 9.22 27.65
CA MET A 255 15.12 9.18 27.09
C MET A 255 15.16 8.81 25.60
N PHE A 256 16.09 9.40 24.84
CA PHE A 256 16.32 9.04 23.44
C PHE A 256 16.73 7.56 23.30
N ALA A 257 17.66 7.09 24.13
CA ALA A 257 18.09 5.71 24.12
C ALA A 257 16.95 4.73 24.44
N CYS A 258 16.06 5.06 25.37
CA CYS A 258 14.86 4.25 25.65
C CYS A 258 13.95 4.14 24.42
N VAL A 259 13.75 5.22 23.66
CA VAL A 259 13.00 5.19 22.39
C VAL A 259 13.70 4.31 21.36
N MET A 260 15.03 4.38 21.26
CA MET A 260 15.80 3.54 20.34
C MET A 260 15.74 2.06 20.72
N VAL A 261 15.75 1.72 22.01
CA VAL A 261 15.55 0.34 22.48
C VAL A 261 14.13 -0.15 22.18
N ALA A 262 13.11 0.70 22.34
CA ALA A 262 11.75 0.34 21.94
C ALA A 262 11.62 0.14 20.41
N ALA A 263 12.24 1.03 19.64
CA ALA A 263 12.32 0.92 18.18
C ALA A 263 13.02 -0.37 17.75
N PHE A 264 14.07 -0.79 18.48
CA PHE A 264 14.80 -2.02 18.22
C PHE A 264 13.91 -3.25 18.33
N VAL A 265 13.09 -3.33 19.39
CA VAL A 265 12.15 -4.44 19.57
C VAL A 265 11.15 -4.49 18.42
N LEU A 266 10.67 -3.33 17.97
CA LEU A 266 9.72 -3.25 16.86
C LEU A 266 10.38 -3.61 15.52
N LEU A 267 11.65 -3.23 15.31
CA LEU A 267 12.45 -3.60 14.16
C LEU A 267 12.60 -5.12 14.04
N TRP A 268 12.88 -5.82 15.15
CA TRP A 268 12.98 -7.28 15.20
C TRP A 268 11.67 -7.99 14.81
N LYS A 269 10.52 -7.33 15.00
CA LYS A 269 9.20 -7.87 14.66
C LYS A 269 8.76 -7.61 13.23
N LEU A 270 9.49 -6.80 12.47
CA LEU A 270 9.16 -6.51 11.07
C LEU A 270 9.03 -7.74 10.16
N PRO A 271 9.93 -8.76 10.24
CA PRO A 271 9.80 -9.95 9.40
C PRO A 271 8.49 -10.71 9.65
N GLU A 272 8.07 -10.83 10.92
CA GLU A 272 6.80 -11.48 11.30
C GLU A 272 5.61 -10.72 10.70
N MET A 273 5.62 -9.39 10.74
CA MET A 273 4.55 -8.55 10.17
C MET A 273 4.44 -8.69 8.64
N GLY A 274 5.57 -8.69 7.94
CA GLY A 274 5.60 -8.88 6.48
C GLY A 274 4.98 -10.20 6.03
N GLN A 275 5.25 -11.27 6.78
CA GLN A 275 4.68 -12.60 6.52
C GLN A 275 3.15 -12.63 6.71
N THR A 276 2.62 -11.98 7.74
CA THR A 276 1.16 -11.94 8.00
C THR A 276 0.37 -11.19 6.92
N ILE A 277 0.90 -10.08 6.42
CA ILE A 277 0.24 -9.27 5.38
C ILE A 277 0.20 -10.03 4.07
N SER A 278 1.30 -10.66 3.67
CA SER A 278 1.36 -11.47 2.45
C SER A 278 0.36 -12.64 2.46
N GLY A 279 0.17 -13.28 3.63
CA GLY A 279 -0.82 -14.34 3.80
C GLY A 279 -2.26 -13.92 3.49
N SER A 280 -2.61 -12.64 3.69
CA SER A 280 -3.96 -12.10 3.50
C SER A 280 -4.19 -11.39 2.15
N ALA A 281 -3.15 -10.84 1.53
CA ALA A 281 -3.26 -9.94 0.38
C ALA A 281 -3.79 -10.60 -0.91
N ILE A 282 -3.52 -11.89 -1.14
CA ILE A 282 -3.92 -12.57 -2.39
C ILE A 282 -5.41 -12.96 -2.41
N GLY A 283 -6.09 -12.98 -1.27
CA GLY A 283 -7.55 -13.14 -1.24
C GLY A 283 -8.30 -12.02 -1.97
N ALA A 284 -7.71 -10.82 -2.04
CA ALA A 284 -8.30 -9.66 -2.72
C ALA A 284 -7.74 -9.43 -4.13
N ALA A 285 -6.42 -9.56 -4.32
CA ALA A 285 -5.77 -9.32 -5.62
C ALA A 285 -5.94 -10.50 -6.61
N GLY A 286 -5.90 -11.75 -6.13
CA GLY A 286 -6.12 -12.94 -6.95
C GLY A 286 -7.54 -13.04 -7.51
N VAL A 287 -8.52 -12.52 -6.75
CA VAL A 287 -9.91 -12.37 -7.22
C VAL A 287 -10.02 -11.28 -8.28
N GLY A 288 -9.23 -10.20 -8.23
CA GLY A 288 -9.21 -9.12 -9.22
C GLY A 288 -8.58 -9.52 -10.56
N LEU A 289 -7.38 -10.09 -10.54
CA LEU A 289 -6.66 -10.58 -11.73
C LEU A 289 -7.30 -11.84 -12.30
N GLY A 290 -7.78 -12.76 -11.44
CA GLY A 290 -8.58 -13.91 -11.85
C GLY A 290 -9.89 -13.51 -12.51
N ARG A 291 -10.58 -12.48 -12.01
CA ARG A 291 -11.76 -11.91 -12.66
C ARG A 291 -11.44 -11.13 -13.91
N ALA A 292 -10.32 -10.41 -14.00
CA ALA A 292 -9.90 -9.71 -15.21
C ALA A 292 -9.55 -10.70 -16.33
N ALA A 293 -8.75 -11.73 -16.04
CA ALA A 293 -8.42 -12.80 -16.97
C ALA A 293 -9.65 -13.65 -17.34
N ALA A 294 -10.50 -14.01 -16.38
CA ALA A 294 -11.75 -14.72 -16.64
C ALA A 294 -12.78 -13.85 -17.37
N SER A 295 -12.76 -12.53 -17.20
CA SER A 295 -13.62 -11.63 -17.98
C SER A 295 -13.06 -11.30 -19.35
N PHE A 296 -11.75 -11.41 -19.58
CA PHE A 296 -11.14 -11.47 -20.91
C PHE A 296 -11.46 -12.79 -21.62
N ALA A 297 -11.32 -13.93 -20.94
CA ALA A 297 -11.57 -15.26 -21.50
C ALA A 297 -13.07 -15.56 -21.70
N ALA A 298 -13.94 -15.16 -20.77
CA ALA A 298 -15.39 -15.36 -20.88
C ALA A 298 -16.10 -14.30 -21.74
N LYS A 299 -15.42 -13.20 -22.12
CA LYS A 299 -16.00 -12.14 -22.98
C LYS A 299 -15.19 -11.86 -24.24
N GLY A 300 -14.27 -12.74 -24.61
CA GLY A 300 -13.47 -12.70 -25.84
C GLY A 300 -14.25 -13.04 -27.12
N GLY A 301 -15.49 -12.54 -27.24
CA GLY A 301 -16.31 -12.64 -28.46
C GLY A 301 -16.49 -11.28 -29.14
N PRO A 302 -16.83 -11.24 -30.44
CA PRO A 302 -16.93 -10.03 -31.29
C PRO A 302 -17.81 -8.87 -30.76
N GLY A 303 -18.56 -9.08 -29.68
CA GLY A 303 -19.47 -8.11 -29.08
C GLY A 303 -18.82 -6.95 -28.33
N MET A 304 -17.50 -6.96 -28.05
CA MET A 304 -16.84 -5.83 -27.38
C MET A 304 -16.54 -4.66 -28.32
N ALA A 305 -16.28 -4.92 -29.60
CA ALA A 305 -16.17 -3.86 -30.61
C ALA A 305 -17.50 -3.11 -30.75
N PHE A 306 -18.63 -3.83 -30.76
CA PHE A 306 -19.97 -3.24 -30.85
C PHE A 306 -20.44 -2.55 -29.55
N ARG A 307 -20.15 -3.11 -28.36
CA ARG A 307 -20.56 -2.49 -27.08
C ARG A 307 -19.64 -1.36 -26.64
N GLY A 308 -18.35 -1.40 -26.99
CA GLY A 308 -17.42 -0.28 -26.85
C GLY A 308 -17.80 0.88 -27.78
N ALA A 309 -18.12 0.58 -29.04
CA ALA A 309 -18.60 1.57 -30.00
C ALA A 309 -19.94 2.22 -29.59
N GLN A 310 -20.88 1.46 -28.99
CA GLN A 310 -22.13 2.02 -28.47
C GLN A 310 -21.89 2.99 -27.30
N ARG A 311 -21.00 2.66 -26.36
CA ARG A 311 -20.67 3.55 -25.22
C ARG A 311 -19.91 4.81 -25.64
N ILE A 312 -19.06 4.68 -26.67
CA ILE A 312 -18.35 5.82 -27.28
C ILE A 312 -19.33 6.71 -28.05
N ARG A 313 -20.30 6.13 -28.78
CA ARG A 313 -21.38 6.90 -29.44
C ARG A 313 -22.27 7.63 -28.45
N ASP A 314 -22.70 6.96 -27.37
CA ASP A 314 -23.53 7.57 -26.32
C ASP A 314 -22.78 8.74 -25.63
N GLY A 315 -21.49 8.55 -25.33
CA GLY A 315 -20.65 9.60 -24.76
C GLY A 315 -20.38 10.76 -25.72
N ALA A 316 -20.21 10.47 -27.01
CA ALA A 316 -20.01 11.48 -28.06
C ALA A 316 -21.28 12.31 -28.32
N GLN A 317 -22.47 11.71 -28.24
CA GLN A 317 -23.74 12.43 -28.38
C GLN A 317 -23.99 13.39 -27.22
N VAL A 318 -23.72 12.97 -25.99
CA VAL A 318 -23.83 13.84 -24.80
C VAL A 318 -22.78 14.96 -24.83
N ALA A 319 -21.57 14.67 -25.30
CA ALA A 319 -20.51 15.68 -25.48
C ALA A 319 -20.86 16.72 -26.57
N ASN A 320 -21.47 16.29 -27.69
CA ASN A 320 -21.90 17.20 -28.75
C ASN A 320 -23.09 18.07 -28.35
N ALA A 321 -24.03 17.55 -27.58
CA ALA A 321 -25.13 18.33 -27.02
C ALA A 321 -24.61 19.39 -26.02
N ALA A 322 -23.65 19.04 -25.17
CA ALA A 322 -23.03 19.96 -24.22
C ALA A 322 -22.16 21.04 -24.91
N ARG A 323 -21.46 20.71 -26.00
CA ARG A 323 -20.74 21.70 -26.83
C ARG A 323 -21.69 22.66 -27.55
N LYS A 324 -22.80 22.17 -28.11
CA LYS A 324 -23.81 23.03 -28.75
C LYS A 324 -24.50 23.97 -27.77
N ALA A 325 -24.54 23.61 -26.48
CA ALA A 325 -25.00 24.47 -25.40
C ALA A 325 -23.92 25.45 -24.86
N GLY A 326 -22.77 25.58 -25.54
CA GLY A 326 -21.74 26.55 -25.19
C GLY A 326 -20.89 26.22 -23.96
N ALA A 327 -20.86 24.96 -23.51
CA ALA A 327 -20.12 24.57 -22.32
C ALA A 327 -18.60 24.45 -22.57
N SER A 328 -17.78 24.97 -21.65
CA SER A 328 -16.32 24.85 -21.71
C SER A 328 -15.84 23.39 -21.65
N PRO A 329 -14.67 23.05 -22.21
CA PRO A 329 -14.19 21.66 -22.32
C PRO A 329 -14.20 20.86 -21.01
N GLY A 330 -13.85 21.51 -19.89
CA GLY A 330 -13.91 20.88 -18.56
C GLY A 330 -15.33 20.59 -18.08
N ARG A 331 -16.31 21.44 -18.42
CA ARG A 331 -17.72 21.28 -18.03
C ARG A 331 -18.44 20.25 -18.90
N VAL A 332 -18.02 20.10 -20.16
CA VAL A 332 -18.47 19.03 -21.06
C VAL A 332 -18.11 17.66 -20.48
N MET A 333 -16.89 17.50 -19.97
CA MET A 333 -16.43 16.25 -19.33
C MET A 333 -17.22 15.90 -18.06
N TRP A 334 -17.54 16.90 -17.22
CA TRP A 334 -18.38 16.69 -16.04
C TRP A 334 -19.83 16.35 -16.39
N SER A 335 -20.38 16.95 -17.46
CA SER A 335 -21.73 16.67 -17.94
C SER A 335 -21.86 15.28 -18.55
N THR A 336 -20.83 14.79 -19.26
CA THR A 336 -20.81 13.43 -19.83
C THR A 336 -20.67 12.38 -18.73
N LEU A 337 -19.82 12.61 -17.73
CA LEU A 337 -19.68 11.74 -16.56
C LEU A 337 -20.97 11.63 -15.74
N ASN A 338 -21.65 12.75 -15.48
CA ASN A 338 -22.92 12.75 -14.74
C ASN A 338 -24.07 12.14 -15.55
N GLY A 339 -24.12 12.40 -16.86
CA GLY A 339 -25.09 11.75 -17.76
C GLY A 339 -24.90 10.23 -17.84
N MET A 340 -23.66 9.77 -17.89
CA MET A 340 -23.33 8.34 -17.84
C MET A 340 -23.76 7.70 -16.52
N ARG A 341 -23.53 8.37 -15.37
CA ARG A 341 -23.99 7.89 -14.06
C ARG A 341 -25.51 7.84 -13.94
N GLN A 342 -26.23 8.87 -14.40
CA GLN A 342 -27.69 8.87 -14.41
C GLN A 342 -28.26 7.78 -15.32
N SER A 343 -27.64 7.54 -16.48
CA SER A 343 -28.06 6.47 -17.39
C SER A 343 -27.84 5.06 -16.79
N ALA A 344 -26.82 4.89 -15.94
CA ALA A 344 -26.56 3.64 -15.25
C ALA A 344 -27.63 3.36 -14.17
N ILE A 345 -28.03 4.39 -13.42
CA ILE A 345 -29.09 4.31 -12.40
C ILE A 345 -30.46 4.01 -13.06
N ALA A 346 -30.78 4.66 -14.18
CA ALA A 346 -32.02 4.39 -14.93
C ALA A 346 -32.10 2.95 -15.46
N ARG A 347 -30.95 2.35 -15.84
CA ARG A 347 -30.88 0.94 -16.27
C ARG A 347 -31.05 -0.03 -15.10
N GLN A 348 -30.62 0.36 -13.90
CA GLN A 348 -30.79 -0.42 -12.69
C GLN A 348 -32.26 -0.45 -12.27
N ASN A 349 -32.94 0.70 -12.28
CA ASN A 349 -34.38 0.79 -12.00
C ASN A 349 -35.21 -0.06 -12.97
N ARG A 350 -34.91 -0.03 -14.28
CA ARG A 350 -35.62 -0.89 -15.27
C ARG A 350 -35.40 -2.39 -15.05
N ARG A 351 -34.27 -2.79 -14.44
CA ARG A 351 -34.04 -4.19 -14.06
C ARG A 351 -34.89 -4.55 -12.85
N ASP A 352 -34.94 -3.66 -11.86
CA ASP A 352 -35.69 -3.87 -10.63
C ASP A 352 -37.22 -3.87 -10.91
N ASP A 353 -37.71 -3.07 -11.85
CA ASP A 353 -39.10 -3.11 -12.33
C ASP A 353 -39.46 -4.44 -13.02
N ARG A 354 -38.51 -5.04 -13.76
CA ARG A 354 -38.72 -6.36 -14.38
C ARG A 354 -38.70 -7.49 -13.35
N LEU A 355 -37.92 -7.33 -12.29
CA LEU A 355 -37.85 -8.29 -11.19
C LEU A 355 -39.09 -8.19 -10.30
N SER A 356 -39.59 -6.98 -10.05
CA SER A 356 -40.82 -6.75 -9.29
C SER A 356 -42.08 -7.18 -10.07
N GLY A 357 -42.09 -7.05 -11.40
CA GLY A 357 -43.15 -7.61 -12.25
C GLY A 357 -43.22 -9.15 -12.19
N ARG A 358 -42.09 -9.82 -11.97
CA ARG A 358 -42.03 -11.29 -11.80
C ARG A 358 -42.48 -11.76 -10.42
N THR A 359 -42.23 -10.99 -9.37
CA THR A 359 -42.70 -11.33 -8.02
C THR A 359 -44.20 -11.05 -7.83
N ARG A 360 -44.79 -10.15 -8.62
CA ARG A 360 -46.24 -9.88 -8.62
C ARG A 360 -47.07 -10.93 -9.38
N GLY A 361 -46.44 -11.78 -10.21
CA GLY A 361 -47.08 -12.86 -10.95
C GLY A 361 -47.12 -14.22 -10.23
N LEU A 362 -46.56 -14.33 -9.02
CA LEU A 362 -46.51 -15.57 -8.23
C LEU A 362 -47.43 -15.55 -6.99
N GLY A 363 -48.34 -14.58 -6.90
CA GLY A 363 -49.31 -14.47 -5.82
C GLY A 363 -50.66 -13.98 -6.35
N GLY A 364 -51.41 -14.86 -7.01
CA GLY A 364 -52.77 -14.52 -7.46
C GLY A 364 -53.25 -15.34 -8.66
N SER A 365 -53.42 -16.65 -8.51
CA SER A 365 -54.37 -17.40 -9.34
C SER A 365 -54.85 -18.62 -8.57
N GLY A 366 -55.92 -18.43 -7.81
CA GLY A 366 -56.69 -19.49 -7.17
C GLY A 366 -58.13 -19.02 -7.03
N GLY A 367 -59.06 -19.65 -7.76
CA GLY A 367 -60.49 -19.42 -7.58
C GLY A 367 -61.40 -19.96 -8.69
N GLY A 368 -61.74 -21.25 -8.61
CA GLY A 368 -62.96 -21.87 -9.16
C GLY A 368 -62.92 -22.25 -10.65
N GLY A 369 -63.32 -23.44 -11.10
CA GLY A 369 -63.99 -24.58 -10.47
C GLY A 369 -64.83 -25.31 -11.54
N GLY A 370 -64.72 -26.64 -11.61
CA GLY A 370 -65.80 -27.52 -12.10
C GLY A 370 -65.64 -28.21 -13.47
N GLY A 371 -65.50 -29.54 -13.43
CA GLY A 371 -66.32 -30.44 -14.28
C GLY A 371 -65.60 -31.36 -15.29
N GLY A 372 -65.82 -32.68 -15.16
CA GLY A 372 -65.69 -33.69 -16.23
C GLY A 372 -64.44 -34.59 -16.12
N SER A 373 -64.43 -35.77 -15.48
CA SER A 373 -65.07 -37.06 -15.82
C SER A 373 -64.30 -37.93 -16.83
N GLY A 374 -63.87 -39.12 -16.38
CA GLY A 374 -63.45 -40.30 -17.19
C GLY A 374 -61.95 -40.37 -17.51
N ASP A 375 -61.24 -41.49 -17.45
CA ASP A 375 -61.61 -42.89 -17.29
C ASP A 375 -60.31 -43.74 -17.14
N GLY A 376 -60.42 -44.95 -16.57
CA GLY A 376 -59.60 -46.11 -16.97
C GLY A 376 -58.26 -46.44 -16.29
N GLY A 377 -58.26 -47.54 -15.51
CA GLY A 377 -57.30 -48.66 -15.62
C GLY A 377 -55.99 -48.58 -14.81
N SER A 378 -55.87 -49.36 -13.73
CA SER A 378 -55.11 -50.64 -13.63
C SER A 378 -53.57 -50.47 -13.68
N SER A 379 -52.71 -51.01 -12.81
CA SER A 379 -52.74 -52.26 -12.04
C SER A 379 -51.53 -52.33 -11.06
N SER A 380 -51.76 -52.94 -9.89
CA SER A 380 -50.89 -53.86 -9.12
C SER A 380 -49.44 -53.48 -8.70
N SER A 381 -49.29 -53.13 -7.42
CA SER A 381 -48.60 -53.87 -6.30
C SER A 381 -47.15 -54.41 -6.45
N PRO A 382 -46.39 -54.74 -5.36
CA PRO A 382 -46.55 -54.44 -3.92
C PRO A 382 -45.27 -54.06 -3.11
N GLN A 383 -45.52 -53.37 -1.97
CA GLN A 383 -45.00 -53.58 -0.59
C GLN A 383 -43.50 -53.82 -0.28
N SER A 384 -42.87 -52.77 0.31
CA SER A 384 -42.33 -52.62 1.69
C SER A 384 -41.71 -53.82 2.45
N PRO A 385 -40.73 -53.58 3.36
CA PRO A 385 -41.09 -53.30 4.76
C PRO A 385 -40.28 -52.19 5.50
N LEU A 386 -40.99 -51.56 6.45
CA LEU A 386 -40.63 -50.56 7.49
C LEU A 386 -39.81 -51.19 8.65
N PRO A 387 -39.12 -50.44 9.56
CA PRO A 387 -39.68 -49.51 10.60
C PRO A 387 -38.86 -48.21 10.86
N SER A 388 -39.43 -47.01 11.05
CA SER A 388 -40.09 -46.36 12.22
C SER A 388 -39.15 -45.96 13.40
N PRO A 389 -39.46 -44.98 14.27
CA PRO A 389 -39.35 -43.53 14.07
C PRO A 389 -38.61 -42.81 15.24
N GLY A 390 -38.02 -41.62 15.03
CA GLY A 390 -37.56 -40.84 16.19
C GLY A 390 -36.69 -39.60 15.96
N SER A 391 -37.29 -38.43 16.18
CA SER A 391 -36.65 -37.20 16.70
C SER A 391 -35.59 -36.46 15.86
N ARG A 392 -36.02 -35.62 14.90
CA ARG A 392 -35.24 -34.42 14.50
C ARG A 392 -36.16 -33.25 14.12
N VAL A 393 -36.81 -32.68 15.13
CA VAL A 393 -37.29 -31.28 15.07
C VAL A 393 -36.45 -30.48 16.06
N GLY A 394 -35.82 -29.40 15.59
CA GLY A 394 -35.35 -28.34 16.49
C GLY A 394 -33.84 -28.10 16.57
N LEU A 395 -33.16 -27.88 15.44
CA LEU A 395 -31.84 -27.22 15.46
C LEU A 395 -31.72 -26.04 14.48
N ALA A 396 -32.36 -26.10 13.31
CA ALA A 396 -32.25 -25.03 12.31
C ALA A 396 -33.00 -23.72 12.69
N GLY A 397 -34.08 -23.81 13.48
CA GLY A 397 -34.91 -22.65 13.86
C GLY A 397 -34.45 -21.86 15.08
N ARG A 398 -33.45 -22.36 15.82
CA ARG A 398 -32.86 -21.65 16.99
C ARG A 398 -31.64 -20.81 16.57
N VAL A 399 -30.77 -21.36 15.73
CA VAL A 399 -29.55 -20.67 15.26
C VAL A 399 -29.85 -19.40 14.45
N LEU A 400 -30.93 -19.38 13.66
CA LEU A 400 -31.34 -18.19 12.90
C LEU A 400 -31.93 -17.07 13.78
N ARG A 401 -32.49 -17.40 14.93
CA ARG A 401 -33.11 -16.42 15.84
C ARG A 401 -32.06 -15.72 16.71
N ASP A 402 -31.05 -16.47 17.14
CA ASP A 402 -29.97 -15.96 17.99
C ASP A 402 -28.98 -15.11 17.19
N GLY A 403 -28.72 -15.45 15.91
CA GLY A 403 -27.91 -14.63 15.01
C GLY A 403 -28.52 -13.26 14.71
N PHE A 404 -29.84 -13.16 14.61
CA PHE A 404 -30.52 -11.88 14.32
C PHE A 404 -30.53 -10.93 15.53
N ARG A 405 -30.62 -11.47 16.75
CA ARG A 405 -30.53 -10.67 17.99
C ARG A 405 -29.11 -10.16 18.24
N ALA A 406 -28.08 -10.96 17.96
CA ALA A 406 -26.68 -10.53 18.07
C ALA A 406 -26.34 -9.41 17.06
N ALA A 407 -26.86 -9.49 15.83
CA ALA A 407 -26.64 -8.45 14.81
C ALA A 407 -27.31 -7.10 15.14
N MET A 408 -28.47 -7.12 15.81
CA MET A 408 -29.14 -5.91 16.28
C MET A 408 -28.39 -5.23 17.44
N ALA A 409 -27.85 -6.01 18.39
CA ALA A 409 -27.07 -5.47 19.51
C ALA A 409 -25.76 -4.78 19.07
N VAL A 410 -25.07 -5.33 18.05
CA VAL A 410 -23.86 -4.71 17.48
C VAL A 410 -24.18 -3.42 16.72
N ARG A 411 -25.36 -3.32 16.10
CA ARG A 411 -25.80 -2.12 15.37
C ARG A 411 -26.15 -0.96 16.31
N GLU A 412 -26.71 -1.23 17.49
CA GLU A 412 -26.99 -0.20 18.50
C GLU A 412 -25.72 0.31 19.20
N ALA A 413 -24.75 -0.57 19.47
CA ALA A 413 -23.46 -0.19 20.06
C ALA A 413 -22.60 0.70 19.14
N GLY A 414 -22.65 0.46 17.82
CA GLY A 414 -21.94 1.29 16.82
C GLY A 414 -22.53 2.69 16.64
N GLY A 415 -23.85 2.84 16.82
CA GLY A 415 -24.55 4.13 16.69
C GLY A 415 -24.21 5.12 17.81
N SER A 416 -23.98 4.63 19.03
CA SER A 416 -23.67 5.48 20.19
C SER A 416 -22.23 6.03 20.15
N ARG A 417 -21.26 5.19 19.78
CA ARG A 417 -19.85 5.63 19.55
C ARG A 417 -19.72 6.64 18.41
N GLY A 418 -20.50 6.48 17.33
CA GLY A 418 -20.51 7.41 16.20
C GLY A 418 -21.09 8.79 16.52
N LYS A 419 -21.99 8.90 17.50
CA LYS A 419 -22.52 10.17 18.00
C LYS A 419 -21.54 10.89 18.93
N MET A 420 -20.86 10.16 19.82
CA MET A 420 -19.80 10.73 20.66
C MET A 420 -18.60 11.23 19.84
N LEU A 421 -18.18 10.49 18.80
CA LEU A 421 -17.07 10.91 17.95
C LEU A 421 -17.41 12.18 17.13
N ARG A 422 -18.67 12.33 16.70
CA ARG A 422 -19.15 13.56 16.03
C ARG A 422 -19.26 14.75 16.98
N ALA A 423 -19.66 14.53 18.24
CA ALA A 423 -19.66 15.58 19.25
C ALA A 423 -18.24 16.05 19.60
N ALA A 424 -17.28 15.13 19.72
CA ALA A 424 -15.87 15.44 19.97
C ALA A 424 -15.22 16.21 18.80
N LEU A 425 -15.47 15.79 17.56
CA LEU A 425 -14.95 16.47 16.36
C LEU A 425 -15.60 17.84 16.12
N GLY A 426 -16.88 18.01 16.48
CA GLY A 426 -17.57 19.31 16.42
C GLY A 426 -17.04 20.35 17.43
N GLY A 427 -16.57 19.90 18.61
CA GLY A 427 -15.97 20.76 19.62
C GLY A 427 -14.56 21.25 19.24
N MET A 428 -13.73 20.40 18.64
CA MET A 428 -12.38 20.78 18.20
C MET A 428 -12.38 21.80 17.05
N GLY A 429 -13.35 21.71 16.14
CA GLY A 429 -13.50 22.68 15.04
C GLY A 429 -13.80 24.11 15.52
N LYS A 430 -14.64 24.26 16.55
CA LYS A 430 -14.96 25.57 17.15
C LYS A 430 -13.78 26.16 17.93
N SER A 431 -12.98 25.33 18.60
CA SER A 431 -11.77 25.81 19.31
C SER A 431 -10.68 26.28 18.33
N ALA A 432 -10.55 25.63 17.17
CA ALA A 432 -9.59 26.02 16.14
C ALA A 432 -9.99 27.30 15.41
N SER A 433 -11.29 27.51 15.12
CA SER A 433 -11.76 28.75 14.50
C SER A 433 -11.64 29.96 15.43
N VAL A 434 -11.92 29.81 16.72
CA VAL A 434 -11.74 30.86 17.74
C VAL A 434 -10.26 31.21 17.92
N ARG A 435 -9.36 30.22 17.90
CA ARG A 435 -7.90 30.47 17.96
C ARG A 435 -7.38 31.19 16.71
N ARG A 436 -7.92 30.90 15.52
CA ARG A 436 -7.56 31.62 14.29
C ARG A 436 -8.06 33.06 14.30
N ALA A 437 -9.29 33.31 14.78
CA ALA A 437 -9.85 34.66 14.91
C ALA A 437 -9.06 35.55 15.90
N ARG A 438 -8.64 35.01 17.05
CA ARG A 438 -7.75 35.73 17.97
C ARG A 438 -6.38 36.05 17.38
N ARG A 439 -5.84 35.16 16.53
CA ARG A 439 -4.53 35.37 15.91
C ARG A 439 -4.56 36.48 14.86
N THR A 440 -5.69 36.63 14.16
CA THR A 440 -5.90 37.73 13.21
C THR A 440 -6.09 39.07 13.91
N GLU A 441 -6.83 39.14 15.02
CA GLU A 441 -6.95 40.37 15.83
C GLU A 441 -5.60 40.83 16.39
N ILE A 442 -4.76 39.92 16.87
CA ILE A 442 -3.43 40.26 17.40
C ILE A 442 -2.51 40.78 16.29
N LEU A 443 -2.63 40.26 15.07
CA LEU A 443 -1.84 40.72 13.92
C LEU A 443 -2.29 42.10 13.45
N GLU A 444 -3.58 42.40 13.44
CA GLU A 444 -4.09 43.74 13.12
C GLU A 444 -3.74 44.76 14.21
N ALA A 445 -3.83 44.39 15.49
CA ALA A 445 -3.41 45.25 16.60
C ALA A 445 -1.89 45.56 16.55
N ARG A 446 -1.05 44.62 16.11
CA ARG A 446 0.40 44.88 15.91
C ARG A 446 0.67 45.77 14.69
N LYS A 447 -0.10 45.64 13.60
CA LYS A 447 0.02 46.53 12.44
C LYS A 447 -0.43 47.96 12.76
N ALA A 448 -1.49 48.13 13.56
CA ALA A 448 -1.94 49.44 14.02
C ALA A 448 -0.88 50.14 14.90
N ARG A 449 -0.23 49.41 15.82
CA ARG A 449 0.87 49.96 16.64
C ARG A 449 2.13 50.31 15.84
N ALA A 450 2.42 49.57 14.78
CA ALA A 450 3.55 49.87 13.90
C ALA A 450 3.31 51.12 13.03
N ALA A 451 2.04 51.41 12.69
CA ALA A 451 1.67 52.63 11.98
C ALA A 451 1.76 53.88 12.89
N GLU A 452 1.48 53.77 14.19
CA GLU A 452 1.66 54.86 15.16
C GLU A 452 3.14 55.17 15.46
N SER A 453 4.05 54.20 15.38
CA SER A 453 5.48 54.43 15.63
C SER A 453 6.28 54.97 14.43
N GLY A 454 5.65 55.15 13.27
CA GLY A 454 6.29 55.57 12.01
C GLY A 454 6.57 57.07 11.87
N GLY A 455 6.30 57.88 12.90
CA GLY A 455 6.37 59.34 12.85
C GLY A 455 7.47 59.97 13.71
N ARG A 456 8.74 59.54 13.61
CA ARG A 456 9.86 60.33 14.16
C ARG A 456 11.20 60.00 13.49
N ALA A 457 11.60 60.84 12.53
CA ALA A 457 12.93 60.81 11.93
C ALA A 457 13.99 61.37 12.91
N PRO A 458 15.20 60.79 13.00
CA PRO A 458 16.28 61.37 13.77
C PRO A 458 17.00 62.50 13.00
N ARG A 459 17.17 63.61 13.70
CA ARG A 459 17.74 64.88 13.27
C ARG A 459 19.27 64.76 13.09
N ARG A 460 19.72 64.97 11.86
CA ARG A 460 21.14 65.12 11.45
C ARG A 460 21.79 66.27 12.23
N LYS A 461 22.94 66.04 12.89
CA LYS A 461 23.88 67.10 13.29
C LYS A 461 25.22 66.84 12.60
N ASN A 462 25.60 67.82 11.78
CA ASN A 462 26.89 67.98 11.13
C ASN A 462 27.85 68.69 12.11
N SER A 463 29.10 68.25 12.19
CA SER A 463 30.23 69.16 12.42
C SER A 463 31.58 68.50 12.07
N ARG A 464 32.27 69.12 11.10
CA ARG A 464 33.73 69.38 10.97
C ARG A 464 34.68 68.25 11.34
N GLY A 465 35.52 67.73 10.45
CA GLY A 465 36.60 68.41 9.69
C GLY A 465 37.79 67.43 9.80
N THR A 466 38.44 67.02 8.72
CA THR A 466 39.67 67.64 8.18
C THR A 466 39.91 67.18 6.75
N SER A 467 40.48 68.08 5.94
CA SER A 467 40.93 67.85 4.55
C SER A 467 42.31 67.15 4.51
N PRO A 468 42.72 66.64 3.33
CA PRO A 468 43.92 65.83 3.11
C PRO A 468 45.13 66.69 2.68
N GLU A 469 46.34 66.16 2.86
CA GLU A 469 47.48 66.19 1.92
C GLU A 469 48.77 65.71 2.61
N ASP A 470 49.46 64.80 1.93
CA ASP A 470 50.91 64.62 1.75
C ASP A 470 51.88 64.58 2.94
N TYR A 471 52.76 63.57 2.96
CA TYR A 471 54.23 63.66 2.90
C TYR A 471 54.90 62.32 3.28
N GLU A 472 55.86 61.95 2.45
CA GLU A 472 56.93 60.93 2.56
C GLU A 472 57.31 60.40 3.95
N ASN A 473 57.35 59.07 4.10
CA ASN A 473 58.57 58.24 4.28
C ASN A 473 58.22 56.76 4.46
#